data_AF-A0A3R7EJJ4-F1
#
_entry.id   AF-A0A3R7EJJ4-F1
#
_cell.length_a   1.000
_cell.length_b   1.000
_cell.length_c   1.000
_cell.angle_alpha   90.00
_cell.angle_beta   90.00
_cell.angle_gamma   90.00
#
_symmetry.space_group_name_H-M   'P 1'
#
loop_
_entity.id
_entity.type
_entity.pdbx_description
1 polymer ?
#
loop_
_entity_poly.entity_id
_entity_poly.type
_entity_poly.pdbx_seq_one_letter_code
_entity_poly.pdbx_strand_id
1 'polypeptide(L)'
;MIDDVDDDSLEKELKESAIFSPQVDELHLQAHDFSHFDGPALSLWHLRQLLLAPRGSSRTAATTSTMSPSTLHTLATQFMHSMSVEEEVDMVHVSFVPEPDSTSTALPTTTSVGPSPSDLADFRLHIAPQSNLYLSYRKYRVAVCLDASPSTLSIDPISGTLILDMAFQAIDLLLQGLVEPPPSSTSAFVFPEIYLSVIVQGAMVDSLCVLVQGVTLHAANVREVLALVKHRLQLLEDDWAKKLPSPSFSDPTSLATSLQNSIFALNSLPHDASPMLFLVTDGVVDLPNMYAYDDLMMQLARHNIQCHAIQV
;
A
#
# COMPACT_ATOMS: atom_id res chain seq x y z
N MET A 1 22.44 -38.14 -48.22
CA MET A 1 23.13 -37.31 -47.21
C MET A 1 22.22 -36.11 -47.04
N ILE A 2 21.57 -36.08 -45.89
CA ILE A 2 20.46 -35.19 -45.56
C ILE A 2 21.05 -33.85 -45.13
N ASP A 3 20.45 -32.77 -45.62
CA ASP A 3 20.90 -31.40 -45.47
C ASP A 3 20.96 -30.97 -44.00
N ASP A 4 22.16 -30.63 -43.52
CA ASP A 4 22.40 -29.81 -42.32
C ASP A 4 22.10 -28.35 -42.67
N VAL A 5 20.83 -27.95 -42.60
CA VAL A 5 20.41 -26.56 -42.71
C VAL A 5 20.28 -25.98 -41.30
N ASP A 6 21.22 -25.08 -40.97
CA ASP A 6 21.04 -23.88 -40.15
C ASP A 6 20.17 -24.00 -38.88
N ASP A 7 20.62 -24.75 -37.88
CA ASP A 7 20.10 -24.64 -36.50
C ASP A 7 20.74 -23.44 -35.74
N ASP A 8 21.96 -23.07 -36.14
CA ASP A 8 22.75 -21.99 -35.51
C ASP A 8 22.25 -20.58 -35.88
N SER A 9 21.43 -20.46 -36.92
CA SER A 9 20.84 -19.18 -37.37
C SER A 9 19.57 -18.82 -36.57
N LEU A 10 18.80 -19.81 -36.12
CA LEU A 10 17.59 -19.59 -35.31
C LEU A 10 17.93 -19.24 -33.85
N GLU A 11 18.98 -19.84 -33.28
CA GLU A 11 19.47 -19.47 -31.93
C GLU A 11 20.21 -18.11 -31.91
N LYS A 12 20.73 -17.66 -33.05
CA LYS A 12 21.33 -16.32 -33.19
C LYS A 12 20.28 -15.23 -33.36
N GLU A 13 19.23 -15.47 -34.15
CA GLU A 13 18.12 -14.51 -34.31
C GLU A 13 17.35 -14.29 -33.00
N LEU A 14 17.26 -15.29 -32.11
CA LEU A 14 16.65 -15.12 -30.78
C LEU A 14 17.51 -14.32 -29.78
N LYS A 15 18.79 -14.06 -30.08
CA LYS A 15 19.72 -13.37 -29.19
C LYS A 15 19.93 -11.88 -29.52
N GLU A 16 19.48 -11.38 -30.67
CA GLU A 16 19.86 -10.04 -31.16
C GLU A 16 18.74 -8.99 -31.22
N SER A 17 17.49 -9.30 -30.87
CA SER A 17 16.37 -8.35 -30.97
C SER A 17 15.63 -8.11 -29.66
N ALA A 18 16.34 -7.68 -28.62
CA ALA A 18 15.70 -7.05 -27.47
C ALA A 18 16.31 -5.65 -27.32
N ILE A 19 15.53 -4.63 -27.63
CA ILE A 19 15.88 -3.25 -27.31
C ILE A 19 15.96 -3.18 -25.79
N PHE A 20 17.18 -3.08 -25.29
CA PHE A 20 17.46 -3.08 -23.87
C PHE A 20 16.84 -1.83 -23.24
N SER A 21 15.79 -2.01 -22.43
CA SER A 21 15.28 -0.92 -21.61
C SER A 21 16.26 -0.65 -20.46
N PRO A 22 16.45 0.61 -20.07
CA PRO A 22 17.22 0.93 -18.88
C PRO A 22 16.59 0.29 -17.65
N GLN A 23 17.40 0.03 -16.64
CA GLN A 23 16.93 -0.58 -15.40
C GLN A 23 15.92 0.35 -14.71
N VAL A 24 14.80 -0.20 -14.27
CA VAL A 24 13.80 0.52 -13.48
C VAL A 24 14.39 0.85 -12.10
N ASP A 25 14.21 2.09 -11.66
CA ASP A 25 14.55 2.55 -10.31
C ASP A 25 13.31 2.46 -9.42
N GLU A 26 12.22 3.11 -9.80
CA GLU A 26 10.93 3.06 -9.10
C GLU A 26 9.79 2.74 -10.08
N LEU A 27 8.86 1.88 -9.66
CA LEU A 27 7.64 1.54 -10.40
C LEU A 27 6.44 1.65 -9.47
N HIS A 28 5.44 2.45 -9.84
CA HIS A 28 4.21 2.61 -9.09
C HIS A 28 3.06 2.02 -9.89
N LEU A 29 2.39 1.03 -9.32
CA LEU A 29 1.21 0.40 -9.90
C LEU A 29 -0.01 0.68 -9.03
N GLN A 30 -1.16 0.84 -9.69
CA GLN A 30 -2.45 1.01 -9.05
C GLN A 30 -3.45 -0.02 -9.56
N ALA A 31 -3.91 -0.90 -8.69
CA ALA A 31 -4.90 -1.91 -9.01
C ALA A 31 -6.33 -1.40 -8.77
N HIS A 32 -7.25 -1.75 -9.67
CA HIS A 32 -8.68 -1.43 -9.54
C HIS A 32 -9.38 -2.27 -8.47
N ASP A 33 -9.08 -3.56 -8.42
CA ASP A 33 -9.65 -4.52 -7.47
C ASP A 33 -8.54 -5.18 -6.65
N PHE A 34 -8.79 -5.28 -5.35
CA PHE A 34 -7.93 -5.97 -4.39
C PHE A 34 -7.77 -7.46 -4.71
N SER A 35 -8.80 -8.10 -5.28
CA SER A 35 -8.78 -9.55 -5.55
C SER A 35 -7.75 -9.96 -6.61
N HIS A 36 -7.34 -9.02 -7.47
CA HIS A 36 -6.41 -9.27 -8.58
C HIS A 36 -4.93 -9.15 -8.19
N PHE A 37 -4.62 -8.54 -7.04
CA PHE A 37 -3.26 -8.27 -6.57
C PHE A 37 -3.04 -8.82 -5.15
N ASP A 38 -3.22 -10.12 -4.97
CA ASP A 38 -2.81 -10.79 -3.73
C ASP A 38 -1.28 -11.04 -3.70
N GLY A 39 -0.72 -11.35 -2.53
CA GLY A 39 0.71 -11.64 -2.38
C GLY A 39 1.23 -12.73 -3.36
N PRO A 40 0.48 -13.82 -3.58
CA PRO A 40 0.78 -14.81 -4.62
C PRO A 40 0.77 -14.27 -6.05
N ALA A 41 -0.21 -13.46 -6.45
CA ALA A 41 -0.30 -12.84 -7.77
C ALA A 41 0.86 -11.88 -8.01
N LEU A 42 1.25 -11.11 -7.01
CA LEU A 42 2.47 -10.28 -7.05
C LEU A 42 3.73 -11.11 -7.22
N SER A 43 3.82 -12.23 -6.49
CA SER A 43 4.97 -13.14 -6.58
C SER A 43 5.03 -13.81 -7.96
N LEU A 44 3.89 -14.17 -8.52
CA LEU A 44 3.76 -14.78 -9.85
C LEU A 44 4.02 -13.77 -10.97
N TRP A 45 3.53 -12.54 -10.82
CA TRP A 45 3.84 -11.42 -11.70
C TRP A 45 5.33 -11.11 -11.68
N HIS A 46 5.93 -10.99 -10.50
CA HIS A 46 7.38 -10.80 -10.34
C HIS A 46 8.16 -11.96 -10.98
N LEU A 47 7.77 -13.20 -10.72
CA LEU A 47 8.38 -14.37 -11.32
C LEU A 47 8.24 -14.38 -12.84
N ARG A 48 7.09 -13.95 -13.39
CA ARG A 48 6.88 -13.76 -14.82
C ARG A 48 7.84 -12.70 -15.38
N GLN A 49 8.05 -11.58 -14.70
CA GLN A 49 9.05 -10.58 -15.09
C GLN A 49 10.48 -11.16 -15.06
N LEU A 50 10.84 -11.95 -14.05
CA LEU A 50 12.15 -12.63 -13.97
C LEU A 50 12.34 -13.72 -15.04
N LEU A 51 11.26 -14.42 -15.44
CA LEU A 51 11.30 -15.40 -16.52
C LEU A 51 11.41 -14.75 -17.90
N LEU A 52 10.81 -13.56 -18.06
CA LEU A 52 10.89 -12.75 -19.27
C LEU A 52 12.18 -11.91 -19.32
N ALA A 53 12.86 -11.72 -18.19
CA ALA A 53 14.17 -11.07 -18.12
C ALA A 53 15.21 -11.91 -18.86
N PRO A 54 16.05 -11.30 -19.74
CA PRO A 54 17.05 -12.03 -20.50
C PRO A 54 18.01 -12.80 -19.59
N ARG A 55 18.06 -14.13 -19.75
CA ARG A 55 19.01 -14.99 -19.04
C ARG A 55 20.36 -14.99 -19.75
N GLY A 56 21.20 -14.02 -19.42
CA GLY A 56 22.65 -14.19 -19.50
C GLY A 56 23.42 -13.40 -20.58
N SER A 57 24.44 -12.71 -20.08
CA SER A 57 25.79 -12.52 -20.64
C SER A 57 25.94 -11.89 -22.03
N SER A 58 25.94 -10.56 -22.08
CA SER A 58 27.01 -9.80 -22.74
C SER A 58 26.93 -8.34 -22.33
N ARG A 59 27.86 -7.89 -21.50
CA ARG A 59 28.16 -6.47 -21.28
C ARG A 59 28.95 -5.94 -22.49
N THR A 60 28.39 -6.07 -23.69
CA THR A 60 28.94 -5.39 -24.88
C THR A 60 28.17 -4.11 -25.06
N ALA A 61 28.80 -3.03 -24.59
CA ALA A 61 28.44 -1.66 -24.89
C ALA A 61 28.31 -1.46 -26.42
N ALA A 62 27.09 -1.45 -26.92
CA ALA A 62 26.65 -0.95 -28.22
C ALA A 62 25.18 -1.39 -28.38
N THR A 63 24.22 -0.73 -27.75
CA THR A 63 23.59 0.46 -28.33
C THR A 63 22.85 1.18 -27.21
N THR A 64 23.51 2.18 -26.62
CA THR A 64 22.82 3.21 -25.84
C THR A 64 21.98 4.03 -26.81
N SER A 65 20.77 3.52 -27.12
CA SER A 65 19.75 4.37 -27.69
C SER A 65 19.40 5.39 -26.63
N THR A 66 19.80 6.63 -26.87
CA THR A 66 19.47 7.84 -26.12
C THR A 66 17.97 8.13 -26.28
N MET A 67 17.14 7.22 -25.78
CA MET A 67 15.70 7.36 -25.72
C MET A 67 15.39 8.47 -24.71
N SER A 68 14.62 9.46 -25.15
CA SER A 68 14.16 10.50 -24.25
C SER A 68 13.33 9.87 -23.11
N PRO A 69 13.34 10.44 -21.89
CA PRO A 69 12.52 9.95 -20.77
C PRO A 69 11.03 9.81 -21.15
N SER A 70 10.53 10.71 -21.99
CA SER A 70 9.16 10.66 -22.54
C SER A 70 8.92 9.45 -23.46
N THR A 71 9.91 9.05 -24.26
CA THR A 71 9.80 7.86 -25.13
C THR A 71 9.81 6.58 -24.28
N LEU A 72 10.67 6.51 -23.26
CA LEU A 72 10.70 5.38 -22.33
C LEU A 72 9.40 5.25 -21.54
N HIS A 73 8.86 6.36 -21.04
CA HIS A 73 7.55 6.36 -20.38
C HIS A 73 6.44 5.88 -21.32
N THR A 74 6.44 6.33 -22.58
CA THR A 74 5.44 5.91 -23.58
C THR A 74 5.55 4.41 -23.87
N LEU A 75 6.76 3.89 -24.08
CA LEU A 75 6.99 2.46 -24.30
C LEU A 75 6.60 1.62 -23.07
N ALA A 76 6.94 2.08 -21.86
CA ALA A 76 6.54 1.43 -20.62
C ALA A 76 5.03 1.40 -20.44
N THR A 77 4.33 2.52 -20.71
CA THR A 77 2.85 2.54 -20.66
C THR A 77 2.23 1.57 -21.67
N GLN A 78 2.74 1.53 -22.91
CA GLN A 78 2.21 0.63 -23.94
C GLN A 78 2.51 -0.84 -23.64
N PHE A 79 3.69 -1.15 -23.09
CA PHE A 79 4.04 -2.49 -22.62
C PHE A 79 3.15 -2.93 -21.45
N MET A 80 2.91 -2.04 -20.48
CA MET A 80 2.00 -2.36 -19.37
C MET A 80 0.56 -2.56 -19.87
N HIS A 81 0.08 -1.75 -20.80
CA HIS A 81 -1.24 -1.95 -21.41
C HIS A 81 -1.37 -3.27 -22.19
N SER A 82 -0.31 -3.73 -22.87
CA SER A 82 -0.35 -5.01 -23.59
C SER A 82 -0.39 -6.21 -22.65
N MET A 83 0.16 -6.07 -21.44
CA MET A 83 0.12 -7.09 -20.38
C MET A 83 -1.14 -7.01 -19.50
N SER A 84 -1.71 -5.81 -19.34
CA SER A 84 -2.84 -5.51 -18.45
C SER A 84 -4.21 -5.98 -18.98
N VAL A 85 -4.29 -6.54 -20.20
CA VAL A 85 -5.57 -7.01 -20.78
C VAL A 85 -6.30 -8.04 -19.90
N GLU A 86 -5.59 -8.71 -18.97
CA GLU A 86 -6.17 -9.65 -17.99
C GLU A 86 -6.12 -9.15 -16.52
N GLU A 87 -5.34 -8.10 -16.23
CA GLU A 87 -5.04 -7.61 -14.88
C GLU A 87 -5.34 -6.11 -14.84
N GLU A 88 -6.46 -5.69 -14.21
CA GLU A 88 -6.94 -4.30 -14.09
C GLU A 88 -5.98 -3.40 -13.26
N VAL A 89 -4.77 -3.19 -13.78
CA VAL A 89 -3.63 -2.59 -13.07
C VAL A 89 -3.03 -1.52 -13.94
N ASP A 90 -3.10 -0.29 -13.46
CA ASP A 90 -2.56 0.87 -14.14
C ASP A 90 -1.14 1.17 -13.65
N MET A 91 -0.26 1.51 -14.58
CA MET A 91 1.04 2.08 -14.25
C MET A 91 0.88 3.58 -14.01
N VAL A 92 1.12 4.02 -12.76
CA VAL A 92 1.00 5.42 -12.35
C VAL A 92 2.30 6.19 -12.64
N HIS A 93 3.42 5.56 -12.34
CA HIS A 93 4.73 6.17 -12.45
C HIS A 93 5.81 5.12 -12.73
N VAL A 94 6.79 5.47 -13.54
CA VAL A 94 8.01 4.70 -13.73
C VAL A 94 9.19 5.66 -13.81
N SER A 95 10.24 5.35 -13.05
CA SER A 95 11.54 6.01 -13.10
C SER A 95 12.60 4.97 -13.43
N PHE A 96 13.68 5.42 -14.06
CA PHE A 96 14.77 4.57 -14.52
C PHE A 96 16.07 5.05 -13.88
N VAL A 97 16.97 4.10 -13.58
CA VAL A 97 18.28 4.40 -13.00
C VAL A 97 19.04 5.29 -13.99
N PRO A 98 19.48 6.50 -13.58
CA PRO A 98 20.29 7.35 -14.44
C PRO A 98 21.64 6.66 -14.70
N GLU A 99 22.00 6.51 -15.98
CA GLU A 99 23.31 5.96 -16.32
C GLU A 99 24.43 6.89 -15.81
N PRO A 100 25.46 6.36 -15.12
CA PRO A 100 26.61 7.16 -14.72
C PRO A 100 27.41 7.55 -15.98
N ASP A 101 27.50 8.86 -16.21
CA ASP A 101 28.31 9.58 -17.20
C ASP A 101 27.80 9.66 -18.65
N SER A 102 27.11 10.76 -18.95
CA SER A 102 27.38 11.53 -20.17
C SER A 102 27.69 13.00 -19.82
N THR A 103 28.84 13.23 -19.19
CA THR A 103 29.52 14.54 -19.27
C THR A 103 30.08 14.72 -20.68
N SER A 104 29.19 14.94 -21.66
CA SER A 104 29.56 15.42 -22.98
C SER A 104 28.57 16.51 -23.37
N THR A 105 29.09 17.73 -23.35
CA THR A 105 28.54 18.92 -24.00
C THR A 105 28.20 18.62 -25.47
N ALA A 106 27.00 18.14 -25.72
CA ALA A 106 26.42 18.07 -27.05
C ALA A 106 25.05 18.75 -27.02
N LEU A 107 24.90 19.74 -27.90
CA LEU A 107 23.68 20.52 -28.13
C LEU A 107 22.47 19.57 -28.28
N PRO A 108 21.30 19.88 -27.68
CA PRO A 108 20.11 19.05 -27.84
C PRO A 108 19.56 19.25 -29.27
N THR A 109 19.91 18.36 -30.19
CA THR A 109 19.20 18.26 -31.46
C THR A 109 17.95 17.44 -31.20
N THR A 110 16.86 18.13 -30.86
CA THR A 110 15.55 17.54 -30.64
C THR A 110 14.97 17.04 -31.96
N THR A 111 15.21 15.79 -32.30
CA THR A 111 14.35 15.05 -33.22
C THR A 111 13.57 14.03 -32.41
N SER A 112 12.34 14.41 -32.03
CA SER A 112 11.35 13.53 -31.43
C SER A 112 10.87 12.54 -32.49
N VAL A 113 11.64 11.48 -32.72
CA VAL A 113 11.16 10.33 -33.48
C VAL A 113 10.28 9.54 -32.51
N GLY A 114 8.97 9.49 -32.80
CA GLY A 114 8.04 8.64 -32.05
C GLY A 114 8.43 7.15 -32.18
N PRO A 115 8.05 6.31 -31.22
CA PRO A 115 8.45 4.91 -31.22
C PRO A 115 7.96 4.20 -32.49
N SER A 116 8.85 3.45 -33.15
CA SER A 116 8.47 2.61 -34.28
C SER A 116 7.74 1.36 -33.78
N PRO A 117 6.87 0.72 -34.59
CA PRO A 117 6.13 -0.47 -34.15
C PRO A 117 7.04 -1.68 -33.85
N SER A 118 8.24 -1.73 -34.44
CA SER A 118 9.29 -2.69 -34.08
C SER A 118 9.84 -2.45 -32.67
N ASP A 119 9.93 -1.19 -32.24
CA ASP A 119 10.46 -0.86 -30.91
C ASP A 119 9.56 -1.38 -29.78
N LEU A 120 8.26 -1.49 -30.05
CA LEU A 120 7.27 -1.98 -29.09
C LEU A 120 7.32 -3.51 -28.93
N ALA A 121 7.65 -4.25 -29.99
CA ALA A 121 7.74 -5.72 -29.95
C ALA A 121 8.92 -6.19 -29.08
N ASP A 122 9.99 -5.39 -29.05
CA ASP A 122 11.26 -5.76 -28.42
C ASP A 122 11.48 -5.10 -27.05
N PHE A 123 10.63 -4.14 -26.66
CA PHE A 123 10.72 -3.46 -25.36
C PHE A 123 10.24 -4.37 -24.22
N ARG A 124 11.02 -4.44 -23.14
CA ARG A 124 10.66 -5.15 -21.89
C ARG A 124 11.03 -4.32 -20.68
N LEU A 125 10.24 -4.30 -19.61
CA LEU A 125 10.60 -3.65 -18.35
C LEU A 125 11.69 -4.46 -17.61
N HIS A 126 12.86 -3.88 -17.40
CA HIS A 126 13.93 -4.52 -16.63
C HIS A 126 13.83 -4.18 -15.14
N ILE A 127 13.06 -4.99 -14.41
CA ILE A 127 12.91 -4.92 -12.95
C ILE A 127 14.01 -5.74 -12.29
N ALA A 128 14.82 -5.09 -11.46
CA ALA A 128 15.91 -5.71 -10.73
C ALA A 128 15.59 -5.79 -9.23
N PRO A 129 16.31 -6.60 -8.43
CA PRO A 129 16.10 -6.67 -6.98
C PRO A 129 16.27 -5.33 -6.25
N GLN A 130 17.02 -4.40 -6.84
CA GLN A 130 17.21 -3.04 -6.34
C GLN A 130 16.12 -2.05 -6.78
N SER A 131 15.18 -2.45 -7.64
CA SER A 131 14.07 -1.60 -8.06
C SER A 131 13.02 -1.51 -6.95
N ASN A 132 12.53 -0.30 -6.66
CA ASN A 132 11.46 -0.07 -5.70
C ASN A 132 10.09 -0.23 -6.37
N LEU A 133 9.26 -1.13 -5.86
CA LEU A 133 7.91 -1.34 -6.34
C LEU A 133 6.89 -0.82 -5.33
N TYR A 134 6.09 0.15 -5.75
CA TYR A 134 5.00 0.71 -4.97
C TYR A 134 3.67 0.24 -5.53
N LEU A 135 2.79 -0.22 -4.64
CA LEU A 135 1.49 -0.76 -4.99
C LEU A 135 0.41 0.00 -4.25
N SER A 136 -0.60 0.41 -4.99
CA SER A 136 -1.78 1.08 -4.46
C SER A 136 -3.05 0.44 -5.00
N TYR A 137 -4.15 0.61 -4.29
CA TYR A 137 -5.47 0.13 -4.69
C TYR A 137 -6.40 1.32 -4.86
N ARG A 138 -7.44 1.19 -5.69
CA ARG A 138 -8.44 2.27 -5.84
C ARG A 138 -9.44 2.35 -4.69
N LYS A 139 -9.55 1.29 -3.88
CA LYS A 139 -10.46 1.23 -2.74
C LYS A 139 -9.75 0.67 -1.52
N TYR A 140 -9.85 1.37 -0.39
CA TYR A 140 -9.37 0.92 0.91
C TYR A 140 -10.52 0.90 1.90
N ARG A 141 -10.58 -0.14 2.72
CA ARG A 141 -11.41 -0.17 3.92
C ARG A 141 -10.50 -0.14 5.13
N VAL A 142 -10.68 0.87 5.97
CA VAL A 142 -9.81 1.22 7.08
C VAL A 142 -10.61 1.09 8.37
N ALA A 143 -10.14 0.26 9.28
CA ALA A 143 -10.65 0.18 10.65
C ALA A 143 -9.58 0.71 11.62
N VAL A 144 -9.93 1.72 12.40
CA VAL A 144 -9.09 2.26 13.48
C VAL A 144 -9.67 1.83 14.81
N CYS A 145 -8.87 1.14 15.61
CA CYS A 145 -9.21 0.73 16.96
C CYS A 145 -8.40 1.53 17.96
N LEU A 146 -9.10 2.33 18.76
CA LEU A 146 -8.52 3.08 19.86
C LEU A 146 -8.61 2.26 21.14
N ASP A 147 -7.46 2.05 21.78
CA ASP A 147 -7.39 1.51 23.12
C ASP A 147 -7.79 2.58 24.15
N ALA A 148 -8.76 2.24 25.00
CA ALA A 148 -9.27 3.01 26.13
C ALA A 148 -9.23 2.15 27.41
N SER A 149 -8.21 1.30 27.53
CA SER A 149 -7.81 0.63 28.78
C SER A 149 -7.53 1.62 29.93
N PRO A 150 -7.49 1.15 31.19
CA PRO A 150 -7.19 2.03 32.32
C PRO A 150 -5.83 2.75 32.23
N SER A 151 -4.85 2.18 31.50
CA SER A 151 -3.55 2.80 31.30
C SER A 151 -3.61 3.95 30.30
N THR A 152 -4.38 3.83 29.21
CA THR A 152 -4.60 4.92 28.24
C THR A 152 -5.49 6.05 28.77
N LEU A 153 -6.29 5.78 29.81
CA LEU A 153 -7.03 6.81 30.57
C LEU A 153 -6.20 7.48 31.67
N SER A 154 -4.92 7.12 31.81
CA SER A 154 -4.03 7.78 32.75
C SER A 154 -3.35 9.01 32.15
N ILE A 155 -2.87 9.89 33.03
CA ILE A 155 -2.10 11.07 32.65
C ILE A 155 -0.64 10.65 32.52
N ASP A 156 -0.04 10.89 31.36
CA ASP A 156 1.40 10.67 31.18
C ASP A 156 2.19 11.59 32.13
N PRO A 157 3.04 11.04 33.01
CA PRO A 157 3.79 11.83 33.98
C PRO A 157 4.80 12.79 33.35
N ILE A 158 5.22 12.57 32.09
CA ILE A 158 6.23 13.38 31.42
C ILE A 158 5.58 14.59 30.73
N SER A 159 4.59 14.34 29.88
CA SER A 159 3.87 15.41 29.14
C SER A 159 2.82 16.14 29.98
N GLY A 160 2.27 15.47 31.00
CA GLY A 160 1.11 15.96 31.74
C GLY A 160 -0.19 15.91 30.94
N THR A 161 -0.22 15.21 29.82
CA THR A 161 -1.41 15.03 28.96
C THR A 161 -2.06 13.67 29.18
N LEU A 162 -3.36 13.57 28.91
CA LEU A 162 -4.07 12.30 28.91
C LEU A 162 -3.56 11.44 27.74
N ILE A 163 -3.22 10.18 27.98
CA ILE A 163 -2.70 9.30 26.90
C ILE A 163 -3.74 9.14 25.78
N LEU A 164 -5.03 9.10 26.11
CA LEU A 164 -6.12 9.11 25.14
C LEU A 164 -6.11 10.35 24.21
N ASP A 165 -5.68 11.52 24.70
CA ASP A 165 -5.54 12.72 23.85
C ASP A 165 -4.37 12.56 22.85
N MET A 166 -3.26 11.95 23.28
CA MET A 166 -2.14 11.61 22.40
C MET A 166 -2.57 10.58 21.35
N ALA A 167 -3.39 9.60 21.75
CA ALA A 167 -3.98 8.62 20.85
C ALA A 167 -4.89 9.27 19.81
N PHE A 168 -5.70 10.27 20.20
CA PHE A 168 -6.47 11.08 19.25
C PHE A 168 -5.56 11.88 18.30
N GLN A 169 -4.45 12.45 18.79
CA GLN A 169 -3.49 13.14 17.94
C GLN A 169 -2.85 12.21 16.89
N ALA A 170 -2.59 10.95 17.25
CA ALA A 170 -2.14 9.95 16.29
C ALA A 170 -3.19 9.66 15.20
N ILE A 171 -4.48 9.61 15.57
CA ILE A 171 -5.58 9.49 14.61
C ILE A 171 -5.65 10.71 13.69
N ASP A 172 -5.46 11.92 14.22
CA ASP A 172 -5.43 13.16 13.44
C ASP A 172 -4.36 13.10 12.34
N LEU A 173 -3.12 12.80 12.72
CA LEU A 173 -2.01 12.65 11.78
C LEU A 173 -2.25 11.51 10.77
N LEU A 174 -2.78 10.37 11.24
CA LEU A 174 -3.10 9.24 10.38
C LEU A 174 -4.14 9.61 9.32
N LEU A 175 -5.28 10.18 9.72
CA LEU A 175 -6.36 10.49 8.78
C LEU A 175 -5.96 11.62 7.82
N GLN A 176 -5.17 12.59 8.27
CA GLN A 176 -4.60 13.63 7.40
C GLN A 176 -3.62 13.03 6.38
N GLY A 177 -2.72 12.15 6.82
CA GLY A 177 -1.76 11.48 5.93
C GLY A 177 -2.43 10.54 4.93
N LEU A 178 -3.51 9.86 5.33
CA LEU A 178 -4.29 8.99 4.42
C LEU A 178 -4.96 9.77 3.28
N VAL A 179 -5.31 11.05 3.49
CA VAL A 179 -5.91 11.90 2.45
C VAL A 179 -4.91 12.78 1.71
N GLU A 180 -3.63 12.69 2.04
CA GLU A 180 -2.58 13.46 1.40
C GLU A 180 -2.19 12.82 0.06
N PRO A 181 -2.26 13.55 -1.06
CA PRO A 181 -1.82 13.01 -2.34
C PRO A 181 -0.29 12.84 -2.34
N PRO A 182 0.24 11.81 -3.03
CA PRO A 182 1.68 11.63 -3.13
C PRO A 182 2.32 12.85 -3.83
N PRO A 183 3.54 13.24 -3.40
CA PRO A 183 4.21 14.46 -3.88
C PRO A 183 4.50 14.44 -5.39
N SER A 184 4.51 13.26 -6.01
CA SER A 184 4.76 13.01 -7.44
C SER A 184 3.51 12.51 -8.18
N SER A 185 2.31 12.94 -7.78
CA SER A 185 1.07 12.57 -8.47
C SER A 185 1.09 13.03 -9.93
N THR A 186 1.26 12.07 -10.85
CA THR A 186 1.09 12.25 -12.29
C THR A 186 -0.42 12.32 -12.60
N SER A 187 -0.79 12.76 -13.81
CA SER A 187 -2.20 12.76 -14.25
C SER A 187 -2.85 11.36 -14.27
N ALA A 188 -2.05 10.30 -14.17
CA ALA A 188 -2.52 8.92 -14.12
C ALA A 188 -2.88 8.45 -12.70
N PHE A 189 -2.45 9.16 -11.65
CA PHE A 189 -2.79 8.79 -10.27
C PHE A 189 -4.23 9.15 -9.96
N VAL A 190 -5.05 8.13 -9.68
CA VAL A 190 -6.40 8.32 -9.16
C VAL A 190 -6.35 8.24 -7.65
N PHE A 191 -6.80 9.28 -6.96
CA PHE A 191 -6.86 9.25 -5.50
C PHE A 191 -7.85 8.15 -5.06
N PRO A 192 -7.47 7.26 -4.12
CA PRO A 192 -8.29 6.11 -3.78
C PRO A 192 -9.51 6.48 -2.92
N GLU A 193 -10.57 5.69 -3.03
CA GLU A 193 -11.73 5.76 -2.15
C GLU A 193 -11.40 5.08 -0.82
N ILE A 194 -11.52 5.82 0.29
CA ILE A 194 -11.20 5.31 1.62
C ILE A 194 -12.49 5.20 2.44
N TYR A 195 -12.89 3.99 2.81
CA TYR A 195 -14.01 3.70 3.70
C TYR A 195 -13.48 3.54 5.12
N LEU A 196 -13.92 4.39 6.06
CA LEU A 196 -13.39 4.47 7.41
C LEU A 196 -14.43 4.01 8.45
N SER A 197 -13.97 3.20 9.40
CA SER A 197 -14.62 2.92 10.68
C SER A 197 -13.64 3.20 11.82
N VAL A 198 -14.08 3.90 12.86
CA VAL A 198 -13.29 4.15 14.07
C VAL A 198 -14.06 3.61 15.26
N ILE A 199 -13.42 2.74 16.03
CA ILE A 199 -13.98 2.10 17.22
C ILE A 199 -13.10 2.36 18.44
N VAL A 200 -13.69 2.22 19.62
CA VAL A 200 -13.00 2.31 20.91
C VAL A 200 -13.20 1.00 21.67
N GLN A 201 -12.14 0.50 22.30
CA GLN A 201 -12.14 -0.72 23.10
C GLN A 201 -11.47 -0.44 24.44
N GLY A 202 -12.09 -0.79 25.56
CA GLY A 202 -11.55 -0.45 26.87
C GLY A 202 -12.32 -1.05 28.04
N ALA A 203 -11.76 -0.92 29.26
CA ALA A 203 -12.26 -1.56 30.49
C ALA A 203 -13.57 -0.98 31.05
N MET A 204 -14.14 0.04 30.40
CA MET A 204 -15.44 0.64 30.76
C MET A 204 -16.47 0.44 29.64
N VAL A 205 -16.17 -0.42 28.66
CA VAL A 205 -17.01 -0.65 27.49
C VAL A 205 -17.46 -2.11 27.46
N ASP A 206 -18.69 -2.36 27.92
CA ASP A 206 -19.30 -3.70 27.92
C ASP A 206 -19.64 -4.23 26.51
N SER A 207 -19.43 -3.43 25.45
CA SER A 207 -19.81 -3.75 24.06
C SER A 207 -18.95 -3.02 23.01
N LEU A 208 -19.13 -3.32 21.72
CA LEU A 208 -18.44 -2.61 20.63
C LEU A 208 -18.82 -1.10 20.63
N CYS A 209 -17.91 -0.22 21.06
CA CYS A 209 -18.10 1.23 20.96
C CYS A 209 -17.65 1.73 19.59
N VAL A 210 -18.56 2.34 18.84
CA VAL A 210 -18.32 2.82 17.48
C VAL A 210 -18.37 4.35 17.48
N LEU A 211 -17.23 4.99 17.19
CA LEU A 211 -17.18 6.45 17.02
C LEU A 211 -17.67 6.84 15.65
N VAL A 212 -17.24 6.16 14.58
CA VAL A 212 -17.79 6.34 13.23
C VAL A 212 -17.75 5.02 12.48
N GLN A 213 -18.66 4.80 11.54
CA GLN A 213 -18.72 3.57 10.76
C GLN A 213 -19.15 3.86 9.33
N GLY A 214 -18.42 3.27 8.36
CA GLY A 214 -18.78 3.35 6.94
C GLY A 214 -18.67 4.75 6.34
N VAL A 215 -17.84 5.63 6.91
CA VAL A 215 -17.67 6.99 6.40
C VAL A 215 -16.67 6.99 5.26
N THR A 216 -17.02 7.60 4.13
CA THR A 216 -16.05 7.83 3.03
C THR A 216 -15.16 9.03 3.37
N LEU A 217 -13.86 8.82 3.43
CA LEU A 217 -12.86 9.81 3.81
C LEU A 217 -12.26 10.49 2.57
N HIS A 218 -12.21 11.82 2.60
CA HIS A 218 -11.68 12.68 1.54
C HIS A 218 -10.93 13.87 2.13
N ALA A 219 -10.04 14.49 1.36
CA ALA A 219 -9.34 15.72 1.77
C ALA A 219 -10.29 16.87 2.15
N ALA A 220 -11.50 16.91 1.56
CA ALA A 220 -12.50 17.93 1.87
C ALA A 220 -13.23 17.71 3.21
N ASN A 221 -13.41 16.45 3.64
CA ASN A 221 -14.23 16.12 4.82
C ASN A 221 -13.42 15.63 6.02
N VAL A 222 -12.12 15.36 5.86
CA VAL A 222 -11.25 14.82 6.93
C VAL A 222 -11.35 15.61 8.23
N ARG A 223 -11.42 16.94 8.16
CA ARG A 223 -11.52 17.82 9.33
C ARG A 223 -12.86 17.66 10.06
N GLU A 224 -13.95 17.48 9.31
CA GLU A 224 -15.29 17.26 9.88
C GLU A 224 -15.39 15.88 10.53
N VAL A 225 -14.81 14.85 9.90
CA VAL A 225 -14.73 13.50 10.45
C VAL A 225 -13.91 13.50 11.73
N LEU A 226 -12.76 14.17 11.76
CA LEU A 226 -11.93 14.31 12.95
C LEU A 226 -12.64 15.06 14.08
N ALA A 227 -13.35 16.15 13.76
CA ALA A 227 -14.16 16.87 14.74
C ALA A 227 -15.27 15.97 15.32
N LEU A 228 -15.92 15.14 14.49
CA LEU A 228 -16.94 14.19 14.92
C LEU A 228 -16.35 13.09 15.83
N VAL A 229 -15.21 12.52 15.46
CA VAL A 229 -14.49 11.51 16.27
C VAL A 229 -14.11 12.11 17.61
N LYS A 230 -13.51 13.31 17.63
CA LYS A 230 -13.15 14.03 18.85
C LYS A 230 -14.35 14.28 19.74
N HIS A 231 -15.43 14.78 19.16
CA HIS A 231 -16.65 15.07 19.92
C HIS A 231 -17.26 13.81 20.55
N ARG A 232 -17.33 12.70 19.81
CA ARG A 232 -17.83 11.43 20.34
C ARG A 232 -16.92 10.83 21.39
N LEU A 233 -15.60 11.00 21.25
CA LEU A 233 -14.63 10.60 22.26
C LEU A 233 -14.80 11.38 23.57
N GLN A 234 -15.00 12.70 23.48
CA GLN A 234 -15.30 13.55 24.65
C GLN A 234 -16.60 13.16 25.36
N LEU A 235 -17.65 12.85 24.59
CA LEU A 235 -18.91 12.36 25.18
C LEU A 235 -18.73 11.04 25.92
N LEU A 236 -17.87 10.17 25.40
CA LEU A 236 -17.54 8.88 25.99
C LEU A 236 -16.73 9.07 27.28
N GLU A 237 -15.73 9.95 27.26
CA GLU A 237 -14.94 10.35 28.43
C GLU A 237 -15.83 10.96 29.52
N ASP A 238 -16.73 11.87 29.17
CA ASP A 238 -17.70 12.48 30.10
C ASP A 238 -18.63 11.43 30.73
N ASP A 239 -19.03 10.41 29.97
CA ASP A 239 -19.85 9.30 30.48
C ASP A 239 -19.06 8.43 31.47
N TRP A 240 -17.81 8.10 31.14
CA TRP A 240 -16.90 7.39 32.04
C TRP A 240 -16.61 8.17 33.31
N ALA A 241 -16.40 9.48 33.22
CA ALA A 241 -16.19 10.34 34.38
C ALA A 241 -17.41 10.41 35.31
N LYS A 242 -18.64 10.36 34.75
CA LYS A 242 -19.89 10.32 35.52
C LYS A 242 -20.14 8.98 36.20
N LYS A 243 -19.67 7.89 35.59
CA LYS A 243 -19.64 6.55 36.19
C LYS A 243 -18.52 6.52 37.26
N LEU A 244 -18.80 7.15 38.41
CA LEU A 244 -18.02 7.08 39.66
C LEU A 244 -17.50 5.64 39.85
N PRO A 245 -16.25 5.39 40.30
CA PRO A 245 -15.64 4.05 40.24
C PRO A 245 -16.38 3.07 41.14
N SER A 246 -17.44 2.45 40.61
CA SER A 246 -17.96 1.21 41.11
C SER A 246 -16.86 0.17 40.92
N PRO A 247 -16.52 -0.64 41.94
CA PRO A 247 -15.45 -1.63 41.87
C PRO A 247 -15.66 -2.73 40.81
N SER A 248 -16.75 -2.68 40.05
CA SER A 248 -16.93 -3.43 38.81
C SER A 248 -16.36 -2.64 37.63
N PHE A 249 -15.03 -2.55 37.54
CA PHE A 249 -14.43 -2.49 36.21
C PHE A 249 -14.83 -3.79 35.52
N SER A 250 -15.38 -3.73 34.30
CA SER A 250 -15.49 -4.94 33.49
C SER A 250 -14.07 -5.48 33.28
N ASP A 251 -13.92 -6.79 33.11
CA ASP A 251 -12.60 -7.37 32.84
C ASP A 251 -11.93 -6.59 31.70
N PRO A 252 -10.63 -6.24 31.85
CA PRO A 252 -9.92 -5.45 30.85
C PRO A 252 -10.08 -6.12 29.48
N THR A 253 -10.46 -5.34 28.48
CA THR A 253 -10.63 -5.83 27.11
C THR A 253 -9.30 -6.36 26.61
N SER A 254 -9.22 -7.68 26.39
CA SER A 254 -8.03 -8.31 25.84
C SER A 254 -7.72 -7.79 24.43
N LEU A 255 -6.46 -7.89 24.00
CA LEU A 255 -6.07 -7.60 22.62
C LEU A 255 -6.89 -8.42 21.62
N ALA A 256 -7.19 -9.68 21.96
CA ALA A 256 -7.94 -10.57 21.11
C ALA A 256 -9.35 -10.02 20.84
N THR A 257 -10.02 -9.54 21.89
CA THR A 257 -11.33 -8.88 21.77
C THR A 257 -11.24 -7.61 20.94
N SER A 258 -10.20 -6.79 21.16
CA SER A 258 -9.99 -5.57 20.39
C SER A 258 -9.79 -5.85 18.90
N LEU A 259 -8.97 -6.85 18.56
CA LEU A 259 -8.76 -7.28 17.18
C LEU A 259 -10.02 -7.89 16.56
N GLN A 260 -10.76 -8.73 17.30
CA GLN A 260 -12.02 -9.31 16.81
C GLN A 260 -13.05 -8.24 16.46
N ASN A 261 -13.21 -7.26 17.35
CA ASN A 261 -14.11 -6.13 17.17
C ASN A 261 -13.68 -5.23 16.01
N SER A 262 -12.36 -5.05 15.84
CA SER A 262 -11.79 -4.32 14.70
C SER A 262 -12.04 -5.02 13.38
N ILE A 263 -11.84 -6.35 13.32
CA ILE A 263 -12.11 -7.17 12.14
C ILE A 263 -13.61 -7.15 11.82
N PHE A 264 -14.47 -7.19 12.84
CA PHE A 264 -15.92 -7.04 12.65
C PHE A 264 -16.28 -5.68 12.05
N ALA A 265 -15.73 -4.59 12.58
CA ALA A 265 -15.93 -3.25 12.03
C ALA A 265 -15.40 -3.15 10.58
N LEU A 266 -14.25 -3.77 10.28
CA LEU A 266 -13.67 -3.84 8.95
C LEU A 266 -14.52 -4.65 7.96
N ASN A 267 -15.13 -5.74 8.42
CA ASN A 267 -16.01 -6.57 7.61
C ASN A 267 -17.40 -5.96 7.38
N SER A 268 -17.75 -4.90 8.11
CA SER A 268 -18.94 -4.11 7.80
C SER A 268 -18.74 -3.13 6.63
N LEU A 269 -17.50 -2.94 6.20
CA LEU A 269 -17.12 -2.10 5.06
C LEU A 269 -17.12 -2.90 3.75
N PRO A 270 -17.16 -2.24 2.57
CA PRO A 270 -17.22 -2.92 1.27
C PRO A 270 -16.09 -3.95 1.07
N HIS A 271 -16.45 -5.18 0.70
CA HIS A 271 -15.50 -6.29 0.58
C HIS A 271 -14.59 -6.25 -0.65
N ASP A 272 -14.91 -5.38 -1.62
CA ASP A 272 -14.11 -5.09 -2.82
C ASP A 272 -12.96 -4.10 -2.55
N ALA A 273 -12.76 -3.71 -1.29
CA ALA A 273 -11.71 -2.79 -0.88
C ALA A 273 -10.58 -3.48 -0.10
N SER A 274 -9.35 -2.99 -0.30
CA SER A 274 -8.16 -3.45 0.39
C SER A 274 -8.26 -3.20 1.91
N PRO A 275 -8.15 -4.23 2.75
CA PRO A 275 -8.32 -4.11 4.19
C PRO A 275 -7.07 -3.58 4.92
N MET A 276 -7.27 -2.54 5.72
CA MET A 276 -6.25 -1.94 6.58
C MET A 276 -6.81 -1.74 7.99
N LEU A 277 -6.05 -2.16 8.98
CA LEU A 277 -6.41 -2.09 10.40
C LEU A 277 -5.33 -1.35 11.16
N PHE A 278 -5.70 -0.33 11.91
CA PHE A 278 -4.82 0.42 12.80
C PHE A 278 -5.24 0.19 14.25
N LEU A 279 -4.31 -0.26 15.08
CA LEU A 279 -4.47 -0.36 16.52
C LEU A 279 -3.66 0.74 17.18
N VAL A 280 -4.31 1.65 17.90
CA VAL A 280 -3.67 2.73 18.65
C VAL A 280 -3.71 2.38 20.13
N THR A 281 -2.55 2.22 20.77
CA THR A 281 -2.41 1.78 22.17
C THR A 281 -1.14 2.36 22.79
N ASP A 282 -1.06 2.41 24.11
CA ASP A 282 0.16 2.75 24.85
C ASP A 282 1.16 1.58 24.95
N GLY A 283 0.75 0.41 24.44
CA GLY A 283 1.54 -0.83 24.48
C GLY A 283 1.35 -1.64 25.76
N VAL A 284 0.49 -1.20 26.68
CA VAL A 284 0.10 -1.96 27.87
C VAL A 284 -1.10 -2.82 27.53
N VAL A 285 -0.83 -4.06 27.13
CA VAL A 285 -1.86 -4.95 26.61
C VAL A 285 -1.91 -6.26 27.40
N ASP A 286 -3.12 -6.69 27.76
CA ASP A 286 -3.31 -7.99 28.41
C ASP A 286 -3.26 -9.13 27.38
N LEU A 287 -2.31 -10.04 27.58
CA LEU A 287 -2.08 -11.24 26.75
C LEU A 287 -2.32 -12.50 27.59
N PRO A 288 -3.59 -12.87 27.85
CA PRO A 288 -3.92 -13.96 28.76
C PRO A 288 -3.49 -15.35 28.25
N ASN A 289 -3.38 -15.56 26.93
CA ASN A 289 -2.85 -16.79 26.32
C ASN A 289 -2.42 -16.58 24.86
N MET A 290 -1.20 -16.99 24.48
CA MET A 290 -0.68 -16.88 23.11
C MET A 290 -1.52 -17.68 22.09
N TYR A 291 -2.05 -18.84 22.48
CA TYR A 291 -2.86 -19.69 21.59
C TYR A 291 -4.23 -19.09 21.24
N ALA A 292 -4.73 -18.14 22.04
CA ALA A 292 -5.99 -17.47 21.75
C ALA A 292 -5.91 -16.56 20.51
N TYR A 293 -4.70 -16.28 20.02
CA TYR A 293 -4.44 -15.43 18.86
C TYR A 293 -4.23 -16.22 17.57
N ASP A 294 -4.03 -17.54 17.61
CA ASP A 294 -3.74 -18.34 16.41
C ASP A 294 -4.87 -18.21 15.38
N ASP A 295 -6.12 -18.31 15.81
CA ASP A 295 -7.29 -18.14 14.94
C ASP A 295 -7.37 -16.72 14.35
N LEU A 296 -7.00 -15.70 15.14
CA LEU A 296 -6.96 -14.32 14.68
C LEU A 296 -5.85 -14.09 13.67
N MET A 297 -4.66 -14.62 13.91
CA MET A 297 -3.53 -14.53 12.97
C MET A 297 -3.85 -15.27 11.68
N MET A 298 -4.46 -16.45 11.77
CA MET A 298 -4.94 -17.18 10.59
C MET A 298 -5.99 -16.37 9.83
N GLN A 299 -6.91 -15.70 10.52
CA GLN A 299 -7.93 -14.86 9.89
C GLN A 299 -7.32 -13.64 9.19
N LEU A 300 -6.42 -12.91 9.86
CA LEU A 300 -5.71 -11.77 9.27
C LEU A 300 -4.92 -12.20 8.02
N ALA A 301 -4.19 -13.31 8.10
CA ALA A 301 -3.42 -13.85 6.98
C ALA A 301 -4.32 -14.30 5.82
N ARG A 302 -5.39 -15.04 6.11
CA ARG A 302 -6.31 -15.58 5.10
C ARG A 302 -7.06 -14.49 4.34
N HIS A 303 -7.41 -13.40 5.03
CA HIS A 303 -8.11 -12.26 4.42
C HIS A 303 -7.16 -11.14 3.98
N ASN A 304 -5.84 -11.36 4.08
CA ASN A 304 -4.79 -10.41 3.74
C ASN A 304 -5.04 -9.02 4.37
N ILE A 305 -5.44 -9.02 5.65
CA ILE A 305 -5.72 -7.82 6.45
C ILE A 305 -4.39 -7.29 6.99
N GLN A 306 -4.00 -6.10 6.53
CA GLN A 306 -2.82 -5.41 7.01
C GLN A 306 -3.11 -4.79 8.38
N CYS A 307 -2.38 -5.21 9.40
CA CYS A 307 -2.52 -4.71 10.77
C CYS A 307 -1.31 -3.84 11.13
N HIS A 308 -1.56 -2.61 11.53
CA HIS A 308 -0.57 -1.62 11.94
C HIS A 308 -0.81 -1.25 13.40
N ALA A 309 0.22 -1.36 14.24
CA ALA A 309 0.17 -0.90 15.62
C ALA A 309 0.86 0.46 15.74
N ILE A 310 0.15 1.44 16.28
CA ILE A 310 0.66 2.77 16.61
C ILE A 310 0.78 2.83 18.13
N GLN A 311 2.01 2.93 18.61
CA GLN A 311 2.28 3.15 20.02
C GLN A 311 2.32 4.65 20.32
N VAL A 312 1.57 5.09 21.34
CA VAL A 312 1.55 6.47 21.83
C VAL A 312 2.07 6.60 23.25
#